data_AF-A0A097ATE0-F1
#
_entry.id   AF-A0A097ATE0-F1
#
_cell.length_a   1.000
_cell.length_b   1.000
_cell.length_c   1.000
_cell.angle_alpha   90.00
_cell.angle_beta   90.00
_cell.angle_gamma   90.00
#
_symmetry.space_group_name_H-M   'P 1'
#
loop_
_entity.id
_entity.type
_entity.pdbx_description
1 polymer ?
#
loop_
_entity_poly.entity_id
_entity_poly.type
_entity_poly.pdbx_seq_one_letter_code
_entity_poly.pdbx_strand_id
1 'polypeptide(L)' 'MVKSEEGLIACSHVEEGNPADKTLAVPMVKKSIKILNKAPKEVAADRGFYSSKNETEIQGLKVKHVGLFCSFYDFK' A
#
# COMPACT_ATOMS: atom_id res chain seq x y z
N MET A 1 5.06 -3.82 -2.99
CA MET A 1 5.21 -4.50 -4.30
C MET A 1 3.86 -4.54 -4.98
N VAL A 2 3.75 -4.10 -6.23
CA VAL A 2 2.49 -4.08 -7.00
C VAL A 2 2.59 -5.07 -8.15
N LYS A 3 1.55 -5.89 -8.34
CA LYS A 3 1.50 -6.95 -9.35
C LYS A 3 0.35 -6.68 -10.34
N SER A 4 0.58 -6.88 -11.63
CA SER A 4 -0.45 -6.80 -12.66
C SER A 4 -1.32 -8.06 -12.69
N GLU A 5 -2.44 -8.02 -13.42
CA GLU A 5 -3.36 -9.17 -13.53
C GLU A 5 -2.70 -10.37 -14.24
N GLU A 6 -1.68 -10.13 -15.07
CA GLU A 6 -0.86 -11.13 -15.78
C GLU A 6 0.29 -11.66 -14.91
N GLY A 7 0.40 -11.16 -13.69
CA GLY A 7 1.39 -11.60 -12.71
C GLY A 7 2.75 -10.93 -12.80
N LEU A 8 2.86 -9.80 -13.50
CA LEU A 8 4.10 -9.03 -13.62
C LEU A 8 4.28 -8.10 -12.42
N ILE A 9 5.52 -7.95 -11.94
CA ILE A 9 5.84 -6.95 -10.92
C ILE A 9 5.89 -5.58 -11.59
N ALA A 10 4.83 -4.80 -11.43
CA ALA A 10 4.71 -3.48 -12.03
C ALA A 10 5.55 -2.44 -11.29
N CYS A 11 5.68 -2.59 -9.97
CA CYS A 11 6.46 -1.69 -9.12
C CYS A 11 7.05 -2.44 -7.92
N SER A 12 8.35 -2.33 -7.72
CA SER A 12 9.04 -2.66 -6.48
C SER A 12 9.79 -1.44 -5.98
N HIS A 13 9.78 -1.25 -4.66
CA HIS A 13 10.62 -0.29 -3.98
C HIS A 13 11.19 -1.02 -2.77
N VAL A 14 12.51 -1.02 -2.65
CA VAL A 14 13.24 -1.65 -1.56
C VAL A 14 13.73 -0.49 -0.70
N GLU A 15 13.21 -0.42 0.51
CA GLU A 15 13.69 0.48 1.55
C GLU A 15 14.83 -0.19 2.31
N GLU A 16 15.79 0.58 2.82
CA GLU A 16 16.80 0.04 3.74
C GLU A 16 16.17 -0.22 5.12
N GLY A 17 16.26 -1.46 5.61
CA GLY A 17 15.65 -1.89 6.87
C GLY A 17 14.16 -2.24 6.76
N ASN A 18 13.39 -2.04 7.84
CA ASN A 18 11.92 -2.07 7.84
C ASN A 18 11.43 -0.76 8.46
N PRO A 19 11.39 0.35 7.70
CA PRO A 19 10.79 1.56 8.20
C PRO A 19 9.32 1.26 8.47
N ALA A 20 8.93 1.22 9.74
CA ALA A 20 7.54 1.29 10.17
C ALA A 20 7.02 2.71 9.93
N ASP A 21 7.11 3.15 8.68
CA ASP A 21 6.82 4.51 8.28
C ASP A 21 5.43 4.56 7.66
N LYS A 22 4.50 4.96 8.53
CA LYS A 22 3.10 5.20 8.20
C LYS A 22 2.93 6.31 7.13
N THR A 23 3.97 7.00 6.69
CA THR A 23 3.87 8.04 5.65
C THR A 23 4.06 7.51 4.22
N LEU A 24 4.62 6.32 4.04
CA LEU A 24 5.05 5.82 2.72
C LEU A 24 3.97 5.04 1.94
N ALA A 25 2.92 4.56 2.63
CA ALA A 25 1.88 3.73 2.02
C ALA A 25 1.13 4.47 0.88
N VAL A 26 0.66 5.68 1.15
CA VAL A 26 -0.11 6.48 0.18
C VAL A 26 0.74 6.92 -1.03
N PRO A 27 1.97 7.45 -0.85
CA PRO A 27 2.88 7.75 -1.96
C PRO A 27 3.11 6.54 -2.89
N MET A 28 3.28 5.35 -2.32
CA MET A 28 3.52 4.12 -3.10
C MET A 28 2.30 3.76 -3.97
N VAL A 29 1.08 3.87 -3.43
CA VAL A 29 -0.13 3.65 -4.22
C VAL A 29 -0.25 4.70 -5.33
N LYS A 30 -0.05 5.99 -5.03
CA LYS A 30 -0.07 7.06 -6.05
C LYS A 30 0.97 6.83 -7.16
N LYS A 31 2.17 6.37 -6.82
CA LYS A 31 3.22 6.02 -7.79
C LYS A 31 2.78 4.86 -8.69
N SER A 32 2.17 3.82 -8.12
CA SER A 32 1.66 2.69 -8.89
C SER A 32 0.55 3.10 -9.88
N ILE A 33 -0.34 4.01 -9.47
CA ILE A 33 -1.38 4.57 -10.35
C ILE A 33 -0.76 5.31 -11.52
N LYS A 34 0.26 6.13 -11.27
CA LYS A 34 0.97 6.86 -12.33
C LYS A 34 1.63 5.90 -13.33
N ILE A 35 2.17 4.78 -12.88
CA ILE A 35 2.87 3.80 -13.72
C ILE A 35 1.88 2.93 -14.51
N LEU A 36 0.82 2.45 -13.85
CA LEU A 36 -0.19 1.58 -14.46
C LEU A 36 -1.29 2.35 -15.21
N ASN A 37 -1.29 3.68 -15.08
CA ASN A 37 -2.34 4.59 -15.55
C ASN A 37 -3.76 4.18 -15.08
N LYS A 38 -3.84 3.48 -13.93
CA LYS A 38 -5.06 2.89 -13.39
C LYS A 38 -4.90 2.64 -11.89
N ALA A 39 -5.99 2.78 -11.13
CA ALA A 39 -6.05 2.36 -9.74
C ALA A 39 -5.88 0.84 -9.61
N PRO A 40 -4.99 0.34 -8.74
CA PRO A 40 -4.95 -1.08 -8.43
C PRO A 40 -6.28 -1.52 -7.82
N LYS A 41 -6.74 -2.74 -8.16
CA LYS A 41 -7.96 -3.31 -7.57
C LYS A 41 -7.77 -3.57 -6.06
N GLU A 42 -6.56 -4.01 -5.69
CA GLU A 42 -6.22 -4.42 -4.34
C GLU A 42 -4.85 -3.87 -3.94
N VAL A 43 -4.72 -3.47 -2.69
CA VAL A 43 -3.45 -3.06 -2.07
C VAL A 43 -3.29 -3.83 -0.77
N ALA A 44 -2.15 -4.51 -0.63
CA ALA A 44 -1.73 -5.14 0.62
C ALA A 44 -0.35 -4.63 1.02
N ALA A 45 -0.16 -4.31 2.30
CA ALA A 45 1.11 -3.85 2.84
C ALA A 45 1.35 -4.40 4.26
N ASP A 46 2.64 -4.54 4.60
CA ASP A 46 3.10 -5.10 5.87
C ASP A 46 2.79 -4.18 7.07
N ARG A 47 2.97 -4.72 8.28
CA ARG A 47 2.63 -4.14 9.59
C ARG A 47 3.11 -2.71 9.82
N GLY A 48 4.23 -2.34 9.22
CA GLY A 48 4.83 -1.01 9.36
C GLY A 48 4.01 0.11 8.70
N PHE A 49 3.06 -0.22 7.83
CA PHE A 49 2.34 0.74 6.98
C PHE A 49 0.90 1.02 7.44
N TYR A 50 0.41 0.34 8.47
CA TYR A 50 -0.95 0.54 8.95
C TYR A 50 -1.11 1.87 9.70
N SER A 51 -2.10 2.64 9.24
CA SER A 51 -2.81 3.65 10.02
C SER A 51 -4.21 3.79 9.45
N SER A 52 -5.21 4.13 10.28
CA SER A 52 -6.58 4.38 9.79
C SER A 52 -6.62 5.49 8.74
N LYS A 53 -5.68 6.45 8.82
CA LYS A 53 -5.48 7.51 7.83
C LYS A 53 -5.04 6.94 6.48
N ASN A 54 -4.05 6.04 6.46
CA ASN A 54 -3.59 5.41 5.21
C ASN A 54 -4.68 4.58 4.56
N GLU A 55 -5.42 3.81 5.36
CA GLU A 55 -6.50 2.98 4.84
C GLU A 55 -7.57 3.85 4.16
N THR A 56 -8.01 4.90 4.83
CA THR A 56 -9.00 5.86 4.31
C THR A 56 -8.49 6.58 3.06
N GLU A 57 -7.24 7.06 3.07
CA GLU A 57 -6.66 7.75 1.91
C GLU A 57 -6.53 6.81 0.70
N ILE A 58 -6.11 5.56 0.90
CA ILE A 58 -5.95 4.58 -0.19
C ILE A 58 -7.32 4.19 -0.76
N GLN A 59 -8.34 3.99 0.07
CA GLN A 59 -9.72 3.78 -0.40
C GLN A 59 -10.22 4.97 -1.23
N GLY A 60 -9.87 6.20 -0.82
CA GLY A 60 -10.15 7.43 -1.58
C GLY A 60 -9.51 7.49 -2.97
N LEU A 61 -8.47 6.68 -3.24
CA LEU A 61 -7.84 6.54 -4.55
C LEU A 61 -8.56 5.54 -5.48
N LYS A 62 -9.80 5.15 -5.15
CA LYS A 62 -10.62 4.17 -5.89
C LYS A 62 -10.06 2.74 -5.87
N VAL A 63 -9.21 2.42 -4.89
CA VAL A 63 -8.79 1.04 -4.60
C VAL A 63 -9.96 0.32 -3.93
N LYS A 64 -10.35 -0.86 -4.42
CA LYS A 64 -11.52 -1.58 -3.91
C LYS A 64 -11.25 -2.35 -2.63
N HIS A 65 -10.07 -2.96 -2.52
CA HIS A 65 -9.69 -3.78 -1.37
C HIS A 65 -8.35 -3.30 -0.80
N VAL A 66 -8.34 -2.96 0.49
CA VAL A 66 -7.16 -2.46 1.19
C VAL A 66 -6.90 -3.35 2.40
N GLY A 67 -5.78 -4.06 2.40
CA GLY A 67 -5.31 -4.91 3.49
C GLY A 67 -4.01 -4.36 4.07
N LEU A 68 -4.11 -3.43 5.02
CA LEU A 68 -2.96 -2.95 5.77
C LEU A 68 -2.91 -3.72 7.09
N PHE A 69 -1.89 -4.55 7.29
CA PHE A 69 -1.77 -5.33 8.53
C PHE A 69 -1.33 -4.42 9.68
N CYS A 70 -1.87 -4.63 10.87
CA CYS A 70 -1.44 -3.95 12.10
C CYS A 70 -0.91 -4.99 13.10
N SER A 71 -0.01 -4.61 13.99
CA SER A 71 0.40 -5.50 15.10
C SER A 71 -0.71 -5.53 16.15
N PHE A 72 -0.96 -6.70 16.76
CA PHE A 72 -1.95 -6.85 17.85
C PHE A 72 -1.71 -5.91 19.05
N TYR A 73 -0.50 -5.33 19.16
CA TYR A 73 -0.12 -4.40 20.22
C TYR A 73 -0.56 -2.95 20.00
N ASP A 74 -0.93 -2.56 18.77
CA ASP A 74 -1.37 -1.18 18.45
C ASP A 74 -2.84 -0.91 18.87
N PHE A 75 -3.58 -1.95 19.29
CA PHE A 75 -4.98 -1.85 19.76
C PHE A 75 -5.11 -1.83 21.30
N LYS A 76 -4.00 -1.69 22.03
CA LYS A 76 -3.95 -1.66 23.50
C LYS A 76 -3.60 -0.27 24.00
#